data_AF-A0A0E2YXV4-F1
#
_entry.id   AF-A0A0E2YXV4-F1
#
_cell.length_a   1.000
_cell.length_b   1.000
_cell.length_c   1.000
_cell.angle_alpha   90.00
_cell.angle_beta   90.00
_cell.angle_gamma   90.00
#
_symmetry.space_group_name_H-M   'P 1'
#
loop_
_entity.id
_entity.type
_entity.pdbx_description
1 polymer ?
#
loop_
_entity_poly.entity_id
_entity_poly.type
_entity_poly.pdbx_seq_one_letter_code
_entity_poly.pdbx_strand_id
1 'polypeptide(L)'
;AFGSWNSIYKRFNAWSLSSKWLRIFKALSIDPDCEWEFIDGSYVKAHQHSAGAADKEPQAIGKSRAGNTTKIHLAVDSYGLPADFEITGGEVNDCS
;
A
#
# COMPACT_ATOMS: atom_id res chain seq x y z
N ALA A 1 19.70 17.86 -0.99
CA ALA A 1 19.00 17.45 0.26
C ALA A 1 17.49 17.51 0.02
N PHE A 2 16.71 16.57 0.57
CA PHE A 2 15.28 16.40 0.27
C PHE A 2 14.33 17.43 0.92
N GLY A 3 14.86 18.39 1.69
CA GLY A 3 14.09 19.42 2.40
C GLY A 3 13.99 19.17 3.92
N SER A 4 13.25 20.03 4.62
CA SER A 4 13.03 19.89 6.06
C SER A 4 12.17 18.68 6.36
N TRP A 5 12.72 17.71 7.09
CA TRP A 5 12.03 16.46 7.43
C TRP A 5 10.64 16.72 8.05
N ASN A 6 10.54 17.55 9.08
CA ASN A 6 9.27 17.80 9.76
C ASN A 6 8.16 18.30 8.81
N SER A 7 8.51 19.13 7.83
CA SER A 7 7.55 19.62 6.84
C SER A 7 7.07 18.51 5.89
N ILE A 8 7.98 17.63 5.46
CA ILE A 8 7.66 16.48 4.61
C ILE A 8 6.76 15.51 5.37
N TYR A 9 7.11 15.18 6.62
CA TYR A 9 6.32 14.31 7.49
C TYR A 9 4.88 14.80 7.64
N LYS A 10 4.73 16.07 8.06
CA LYS A 10 3.42 16.68 8.32
C LYS A 10 2.55 16.68 7.07
N ARG A 11 3.15 16.95 5.90
CA ARG A 11 2.42 16.91 4.63
C ARG A 11 1.99 15.49 4.26
N PHE A 12 2.88 14.51 4.38
CA PHE A 12 2.55 13.11 4.12
C PHE A 12 1.39 12.65 5.00
N ASN A 13 1.47 12.89 6.31
CA ASN A 13 0.41 12.52 7.25
C ASN A 13 -0.90 13.25 6.96
N ALA A 14 -0.87 14.55 6.69
CA ALA A 14 -2.08 15.31 6.34
C ALA A 14 -2.75 14.76 5.07
N TRP A 15 -1.97 14.34 4.07
CA TRP A 15 -2.50 13.74 2.85
C TRP A 15 -3.04 12.33 3.07
N SER A 16 -2.40 11.54 3.92
CA SER A 16 -2.87 10.21 4.33
C SER A 16 -4.23 10.31 5.04
N LEU A 17 -4.31 11.17 6.07
CA LEU A 17 -5.54 11.40 6.85
C LEU A 17 -6.70 11.98 6.02
N SER A 18 -6.41 12.74 4.96
CA SER A 18 -7.43 13.29 4.06
C SER A 18 -7.71 12.39 2.85
N SER A 19 -7.19 11.16 2.84
CA SER A 19 -7.30 10.18 1.75
C SER A 19 -6.87 10.75 0.39
N LYS A 20 -6.00 11.77 0.38
CA LYS A 20 -5.61 12.47 -0.85
C LYS A 20 -4.83 11.56 -1.79
N TRP A 21 -4.00 10.68 -1.25
CA TRP A 21 -3.29 9.66 -2.03
C TRP A 21 -4.26 8.75 -2.79
N LEU A 22 -5.27 8.23 -2.10
CA LEU A 22 -6.29 7.37 -2.70
C LEU A 22 -7.11 8.12 -3.76
N ARG A 23 -7.41 9.40 -3.55
CA ARG A 23 -8.10 10.23 -4.54
C ARG A 23 -7.26 10.46 -5.80
N ILE A 24 -5.96 10.67 -5.65
CA ILE A 24 -5.04 10.80 -6.79
C ILE A 24 -4.99 9.48 -7.55
N PHE A 25 -4.82 8.36 -6.86
CA PHE A 25 -4.84 7.02 -7.46
C PHE A 25 -6.12 6.80 -8.26
N LYS A 26 -7.29 6.96 -7.64
CA LYS A 26 -8.59 6.80 -8.31
C LYS A 26 -8.79 7.73 -9.51
N ALA A 27 -8.22 8.94 -9.47
CA ALA A 27 -8.29 9.86 -10.58
C ALA A 27 -7.39 9.44 -11.77
N LEU A 28 -6.34 8.66 -11.51
CA LEU A 28 -5.45 8.11 -12.52
C LEU A 28 -5.94 6.77 -13.08
N SER A 29 -6.78 6.04 -12.33
CA SER A 29 -7.30 4.70 -12.70
C SER A 29 -8.77 4.71 -13.17
N ILE A 30 -9.25 5.80 -13.78
CA ILE A 30 -10.69 5.98 -14.11
C ILE A 30 -11.17 5.04 -15.22
N ASP A 31 -10.31 4.72 -16.19
CA ASP A 31 -10.66 3.97 -17.40
C ASP A 31 -9.57 2.93 -17.72
N PRO A 32 -9.45 1.86 -16.90
CA PRO A 32 -8.47 0.82 -17.14
C PRO A 32 -8.87 -0.05 -18.33
N ASP A 33 -7.88 -0.50 -19.10
CA ASP A 33 -8.11 -1.46 -20.18
C ASP A 33 -8.19 -2.90 -19.62
N CYS A 34 -9.40 -3.29 -19.23
CA CYS A 34 -9.70 -4.60 -18.64
C CYS A 34 -9.80 -5.76 -19.65
N GLU A 35 -9.23 -5.66 -20.87
CA GLU A 35 -9.13 -6.82 -21.77
C GLU A 35 -8.36 -7.98 -21.09
N TRP A 36 -7.29 -7.63 -20.37
CA TRP A 36 -6.52 -8.49 -19.50
C TRP A 36 -6.30 -7.80 -18.15
N GLU A 37 -6.36 -8.59 -17.08
CA GLU A 37 -6.04 -8.14 -15.73
C GLU A 37 -5.00 -9.09 -15.13
N PHE A 38 -3.97 -8.50 -14.54
CA PHE A 38 -2.92 -9.26 -13.85
C PHE A 38 -2.91 -8.87 -12.38
N ILE A 39 -2.68 -9.87 -11.51
CA ILE A 39 -2.59 -9.68 -10.07
C ILE A 39 -1.24 -10.20 -9.61
N ASP A 40 -0.52 -9.40 -8.82
CA ASP A 40 0.68 -9.82 -8.10
C ASP A 40 0.77 -9.15 -6.73
N GLY A 41 1.52 -9.79 -5.82
CA GLY A 41 1.70 -9.37 -4.45
C GLY A 41 3.16 -9.03 -4.13
N SER A 42 3.42 -7.81 -3.68
CA SER A 42 4.77 -7.37 -3.28
C SER A 42 4.90 -7.21 -1.77
N TYR A 43 5.96 -7.79 -1.18
CA TYR A 43 6.24 -7.69 0.25
C TYR A 43 7.06 -6.44 0.59
N VAL A 44 6.62 -5.68 1.59
CA VAL A 44 7.35 -4.57 2.18
C VAL A 44 7.70 -4.91 3.62
N LYS A 45 9.00 -4.86 3.96
CA LYS A 45 9.45 -5.13 5.33
C LYS A 45 9.05 -3.98 6.25
N ALA A 46 8.35 -4.30 7.34
CA ALA A 46 8.05 -3.33 8.37
C ALA A 46 9.32 -3.02 9.15
N HIS A 47 9.55 -1.74 9.45
CA HIS A 47 10.67 -1.35 10.31
C HIS A 47 10.44 -1.91 11.72
N GLN A 48 11.51 -2.21 12.46
CA GLN A 48 11.40 -2.82 13.80
C GLN A 48 10.56 -2.00 14.79
N HIS A 49 10.52 -0.68 14.61
CA HIS A 49 9.70 0.25 15.41
C HIS A 49 8.31 0.54 14.80
N SER A 50 7.94 -0.11 13.71
CA SER A 50 6.60 -0.01 13.13
C SER A 50 5.57 -0.87 13.87
N ALA A 51 6.02 -1.84 14.67
CA ALA A 51 5.15 -2.67 15.50
C ALA A 51 4.82 -1.95 16.82
N GLY A 52 3.53 -1.91 17.18
CA GLY A 52 3.07 -1.33 18.46
C GLY A 52 2.24 -0.05 18.31
N ALA A 53 1.38 0.03 17.28
CA ALA A 53 0.35 1.06 17.25
C ALA A 53 -0.47 1.03 18.54
N ALA A 54 -0.89 2.22 19.00
CA ALA A 54 -1.65 2.36 20.24
C ALA A 54 -3.10 1.82 20.10
N ASP A 55 -3.61 1.78 18.87
CA ASP A 55 -4.90 1.20 18.56
C ASP A 55 -4.80 -0.33 18.39
N LYS A 56 -5.97 -0.99 18.40
CA LYS A 56 -6.09 -2.42 18.12
C LYS A 56 -6.44 -2.70 16.67
N GLU A 57 -6.50 -1.66 15.84
CA GLU A 57 -6.88 -1.81 14.45
C GLU A 57 -5.75 -2.50 13.67
N PRO A 58 -6.09 -3.33 12.67
CA PRO A 58 -5.07 -3.95 11.82
C PRO A 58 -4.23 -2.89 11.11
N GLN A 59 -2.93 -2.86 11.38
CA GLN A 59 -1.98 -1.92 10.75
C GLN A 59 -1.39 -2.46 9.44
N ALA A 60 -2.03 -3.48 8.85
CA ALA A 60 -1.54 -4.23 7.69
C ALA A 60 -0.09 -4.71 7.84
N ILE A 61 0.29 -5.14 9.05
CA ILE A 61 1.59 -5.75 9.34
C ILE A 61 1.32 -7.13 9.93
N GLY A 62 1.94 -8.15 9.37
CA GLY A 62 1.94 -9.47 9.97
C GLY A 62 3.14 -10.30 9.58
N LYS A 63 3.15 -11.56 10.01
CA LYS A 63 4.36 -12.40 10.05
C LYS A 63 4.51 -13.22 8.77
N SER A 64 5.51 -12.88 7.96
CA SER A 64 5.92 -13.69 6.82
C SER A 64 7.30 -14.32 7.04
N ARG A 65 7.81 -15.05 6.03
CA ARG A 65 9.16 -15.64 6.05
C ARG A 65 10.27 -14.61 6.27
N ALA A 66 10.04 -13.34 5.90
CA ALA A 66 11.01 -12.26 6.05
C ALA A 66 10.86 -11.47 7.38
N GLY A 67 10.05 -11.96 8.32
CA GLY A 67 9.70 -11.28 9.57
C GLY A 67 8.40 -10.48 9.44
N ASN A 68 8.31 -9.35 10.15
CA ASN A 68 7.13 -8.48 10.07
C ASN A 68 7.10 -7.74 8.74
N THR A 69 6.02 -7.92 7.99
CA THR A 69 5.87 -7.40 6.63
C THR A 69 4.43 -6.98 6.37
N THR A 70 4.29 -6.03 5.46
CA THR A 70 3.04 -5.70 4.76
C THR A 70 3.10 -6.32 3.36
N LYS A 71 1.95 -6.69 2.79
CA LYS A 71 1.85 -7.03 1.38
C LYS A 71 0.97 -6.02 0.65
N ILE A 72 1.43 -5.59 -0.52
CA ILE A 72 0.65 -4.80 -1.47
C ILE A 72 0.19 -5.76 -2.56
N HIS A 73 -1.10 -6.08 -2.57
CA HIS A 73 -1.76 -6.78 -3.67
C HIS A 73 -2.10 -5.74 -4.73
N LEU A 74 -1.62 -5.90 -5.95
CA LEU A 74 -1.82 -4.94 -7.02
C LEU A 74 -2.47 -5.64 -8.21
N ALA A 75 -3.61 -5.10 -8.64
CA ALA A 75 -4.21 -5.41 -9.92
C ALA A 75 -3.77 -4.38 -10.95
N VAL A 76 -3.36 -4.84 -12.13
CA VAL A 76 -2.98 -3.99 -13.26
C VAL A 76 -3.76 -4.37 -14.51
N ASP A 77 -3.99 -3.37 -15.35
CA ASP A 77 -4.69 -3.51 -16.63
C ASP A 77 -3.79 -4.10 -17.74
N SER A 78 -4.32 -4.19 -18.96
CA SER A 78 -3.62 -4.75 -20.13
C SER A 78 -2.31 -4.03 -20.49
N TYR A 79 -2.15 -2.78 -20.07
CA TYR A 79 -0.95 -1.98 -20.27
C TYR A 79 0.01 -2.01 -19.08
N GLY A 80 -0.35 -2.74 -18.01
CA GLY A 80 0.41 -2.79 -16.77
C GLY A 80 0.20 -1.55 -15.89
N LEU A 81 -0.86 -0.76 -16.13
CA LEU A 81 -1.20 0.37 -15.30
C LEU A 81 -1.99 -0.08 -14.07
N PRO A 82 -1.71 0.47 -12.87
CA PRO A 82 -2.47 0.16 -11.66
C PRO A 82 -3.98 0.42 -11.79
N ALA A 83 -4.77 -0.63 -11.66
CA ALA A 83 -6.23 -0.56 -11.66
C ALA A 83 -6.78 -0.48 -10.23
N ASP A 84 -6.31 -1.37 -9.34
CA ASP A 84 -6.67 -1.36 -7.92
C ASP A 84 -5.59 -1.99 -7.06
N PHE A 85 -5.61 -1.73 -5.76
CA PHE A 85 -4.69 -2.38 -4.81
C PHE A 85 -5.32 -2.57 -3.43
N GLU A 86 -4.84 -3.61 -2.74
CA GLU A 86 -5.14 -3.85 -1.33
C GLU A 86 -3.84 -3.97 -0.53
N ILE A 87 -3.87 -3.49 0.72
CA ILE A 87 -2.74 -3.57 1.63
C ILE A 87 -3.13 -4.45 2.82
N THR A 88 -2.39 -5.53 3.04
CA THR A 88 -2.67 -6.51 4.11
C THR A 88 -1.40 -6.87 4.90
N GLY A 89 -1.55 -7.68 5.94
CA GLY A 89 -0.42 -8.33 6.60
C GLY A 89 0.28 -9.29 5.64
N GLY A 90 1.61 -9.39 5.72
CA GLY A 90 2.38 -10.17 4.75
C GLY A 90 2.06 -11.67 4.70
N GLU A 91 1.44 -12.24 5.72
CA GLU A 91 0.96 -13.63 5.75
C GLU A 91 -0.22 -13.91 4.81
N VAL A 92 -0.86 -12.88 4.26
CA VAL A 92 -2.05 -13.03 3.41
C VAL A 92 -1.63 -13.43 1.99
N ASN A 93 -2.24 -14.48 1.45
CA ASN A 93 -2.01 -14.95 0.08
C ASN A 93 -2.85 -14.15 -0.93
N ASP A 94 -2.35 -14.08 -2.16
CA ASP A 94 -3.03 -13.40 -3.27
C ASP A 94 -4.23 -14.22 -3.79
N CYS A 95 -4.11 -15.55 -3.75
CA CYS A 95 -5.17 -16.51 -4.07
C CYS A 95 -5.05 -17.77 -3.20
N SER A 96 -6.13 -18.57 -3.13
CA SER A 96 -6.20 -19.84 -2.39
C SER A 96 -6.05 -21.05 -3.30
#